data_AF-A0A2E8Y919-F1
#
_entry.id   AF-A0A2E8Y919-F1
#
_cell.length_a   1.000
_cell.length_b   1.000
_cell.length_c   1.000
_cell.angle_alpha   90.00
_cell.angle_beta   90.00
_cell.angle_gamma   90.00
#
_symmetry.space_group_name_H-M   'P 1'
#
loop_
_entity.id
_entity.type
_entity.pdbx_description
1 polymer ?
#
loop_
_entity_poly.entity_id
_entity_poly.type
_entity_poly.pdbx_seq_one_letter_code
_entity_poly.pdbx_strand_id
1 'polypeptide(L)'
;MHFTAFHPDRKMVEKPRAPTDTLRRVREIAFGNGVYYACTGNVHDQQDGATFRHGCGAAVVARDCYQIEAWGLDDTGHCVQCGTRCSGRFQGPACDSGRRRRPVRLGE
;
A
#
# COMPACT_ATOMS: atom_id res chain seq x y z
N MET A 1 4.57 -7.67 1.81
CA MET A 1 3.39 -8.55 1.96
C MET A 1 2.16 -7.67 2.01
N HIS A 2 1.08 -8.05 1.32
CA HIS A 2 -0.13 -7.24 1.21
C HIS A 2 -1.37 -8.08 1.56
N PHE A 3 -2.12 -7.66 2.58
CA PHE A 3 -3.36 -8.29 3.01
C PHE A 3 -4.54 -7.48 2.48
N THR A 4 -5.35 -8.05 1.61
CA THR A 4 -6.47 -7.34 1.00
C THR A 4 -7.79 -7.74 1.66
N ALA A 5 -8.63 -6.77 2.03
CA ALA A 5 -9.98 -7.05 2.49
C ALA A 5 -10.78 -7.77 1.40
N PHE A 6 -11.35 -8.91 1.79
CA PHE A 6 -12.33 -9.60 0.97
C PHE A 6 -13.63 -8.79 0.91
N HIS A 7 -14.13 -8.58 -0.32
CA HIS A 7 -15.43 -7.99 -0.61
C HIS A 7 -16.33 -9.07 -1.25
N PRO A 8 -17.51 -9.37 -0.69
CA PRO A 8 -18.41 -10.37 -1.26
C PRO A 8 -19.02 -9.86 -2.55
N ASP A 9 -18.48 -10.32 -3.68
CA ASP A 9 -18.95 -9.96 -5.02
C ASP A 9 -18.93 -11.17 -5.97
N ARG A 10 -19.72 -11.03 -7.04
CA ARG A 10 -19.79 -11.96 -8.18
C ARG A 10 -20.13 -13.40 -7.76
N LYS A 11 -19.14 -14.29 -7.72
CA LYS A 11 -19.32 -15.75 -7.51
C LYS A 11 -19.24 -16.17 -6.04
N MET A 12 -18.92 -15.25 -5.12
CA MET A 12 -18.71 -15.56 -3.71
C MET A 12 -19.37 -14.49 -2.84
N VAL A 13 -20.70 -14.52 -2.78
CA VAL A 13 -21.51 -13.57 -2.00
C VAL A 13 -21.89 -14.09 -0.62
N GLU A 14 -21.81 -15.41 -0.41
CA GLU A 14 -22.18 -16.09 0.86
C GLU A 14 -21.15 -15.91 1.98
N LYS A 15 -19.96 -15.40 1.67
CA LYS A 15 -18.90 -15.18 2.65
C LYS A 15 -18.97 -13.75 3.17
N PRO A 16 -18.86 -13.51 4.49
CA PRO A 16 -18.86 -12.16 5.01
C PRO A 16 -17.63 -11.39 4.52
N ARG A 17 -17.77 -10.05 4.39
CA ARG A 17 -16.64 -9.14 4.18
C ARG A 17 -15.58 -9.37 5.26
N ALA A 18 -14.30 -9.29 4.88
CA ALA A 18 -13.22 -9.34 5.86
C ALA A 18 -13.28 -8.12 6.80
N PRO A 19 -13.39 -8.31 8.14
CA PRO A 19 -13.33 -7.20 9.08
C PRO A 19 -11.97 -6.52 9.06
N THR A 20 -11.95 -5.19 9.19
CA THR A 20 -10.70 -4.41 9.25
C THR A 20 -9.81 -4.86 10.39
N ASP A 21 -10.37 -5.15 11.58
CA ASP A 21 -9.60 -5.59 12.74
C ASP A 21 -8.85 -6.91 12.50
N THR A 22 -9.41 -7.81 11.68
CA THR A 22 -8.73 -9.04 11.27
C THR A 22 -7.48 -8.73 10.45
N LEU A 23 -7.55 -7.75 9.55
CA LEU A 23 -6.40 -7.34 8.74
C LEU A 23 -5.32 -6.69 9.59
N ARG A 24 -5.71 -5.84 10.54
CA ARG A 24 -4.79 -5.22 11.51
C ARG A 24 -4.03 -6.28 12.31
N ARG A 25 -4.77 -7.23 12.87
CA ARG A 25 -4.19 -8.34 13.62
C ARG A 25 -3.20 -9.17 12.80
N VAL A 26 -3.55 -9.50 11.55
CA VAL A 26 -2.66 -10.28 10.68
C VAL A 26 -1.42 -9.48 10.28
N ARG A 27 -1.55 -8.15 10.09
CA ARG A 27 -0.42 -7.24 9.86
C ARG A 27 0.54 -7.22 11.06
N GLU A 28 0.02 -7.10 12.28
CA GLU A 28 0.83 -7.16 13.52
C GLU A 28 1.58 -8.49 13.65
N ILE A 29 0.90 -9.61 13.38
CA ILE A 29 1.55 -10.93 13.38
C ILE A 29 2.67 -10.99 12.34
N ALA A 30 2.47 -10.43 11.15
CA ALA A 30 3.50 -10.40 10.11
C ALA A 30 4.73 -9.60 10.58
N PHE A 31 4.55 -8.44 11.20
CA PHE A 31 5.66 -7.69 11.81
C PHE A 31 6.38 -8.49 12.89
N GLY A 32 5.63 -9.15 13.78
CA GLY A 32 6.19 -10.01 14.82
C GLY A 32 7.03 -11.19 14.29
N ASN A 33 6.81 -11.60 13.04
CA ASN A 33 7.57 -12.63 12.34
C ASN A 33 8.68 -12.07 11.42
N GLY A 34 9.01 -10.79 11.52
CA GLY A 34 10.09 -10.16 10.74
C GLY A 34 9.69 -9.69 9.34
N VAL A 35 8.39 -9.63 9.02
CA VAL A 35 7.91 -9.05 7.75
C VAL A 35 7.88 -7.53 7.88
N TYR A 36 8.92 -6.85 7.39
CA TYR A 36 9.05 -5.39 7.53
C TYR A 36 8.08 -4.55 6.69
N TYR A 37 7.50 -5.13 5.65
CA TYR A 37 6.62 -4.41 4.70
C TYR A 37 5.26 -5.08 4.61
N ALA A 38 4.56 -5.19 5.74
CA ALA A 38 3.19 -5.67 5.81
C ALA A 38 2.21 -4.49 5.73
N CYS A 39 1.27 -4.55 4.78
CA CYS A 39 0.27 -3.50 4.55
C CYS A 39 -1.11 -4.08 4.28
N THR A 40 -2.15 -3.31 4.58
CA THR A 40 -3.55 -3.68 4.33
C THR A 40 -4.11 -2.92 3.13
N GLY A 41 -4.94 -3.59 2.32
CA GLY A 41 -5.59 -3.02 1.16
C GLY A 41 -7.10 -3.24 1.17
N ASN A 42 -7.82 -2.55 0.27
CA ASN A 42 -9.28 -2.57 0.17
C ASN A 42 -10.02 -2.16 1.47
N VAL A 43 -9.32 -1.41 2.32
CA VAL A 43 -9.86 -0.75 3.51
C VAL A 43 -9.40 0.71 3.50
N HIS A 44 -10.24 1.61 4.00
CA HIS A 44 -9.82 2.98 4.29
C HIS A 44 -9.10 2.99 5.63
N ASP A 45 -7.79 2.77 5.56
CA ASP A 45 -6.87 2.87 6.69
C ASP A 45 -5.53 3.41 6.21
N GLN A 46 -5.30 4.70 6.45
CA GLN A 46 -4.08 5.40 6.07
C GLN A 46 -2.84 4.84 6.78
N GLN A 47 -3.00 4.40 8.04
CA GLN A 47 -1.88 3.92 8.85
C GLN A 47 -1.48 2.49 8.47
N ASP A 48 -2.45 1.61 8.27
CA ASP A 48 -2.17 0.22 7.95
C ASP A 48 -1.90 -0.01 6.45
N GLY A 49 -2.41 0.89 5.60
CA GLY A 49 -2.16 0.90 4.16
C GLY A 49 -0.76 1.40 3.77
N ALA A 50 -0.16 2.27 4.58
CA ALA A 50 1.14 2.87 4.29
C ALA A 50 2.30 1.85 4.32
N THR A 51 3.30 2.12 3.49
CA THR A 51 4.58 1.43 3.51
C THR A 51 5.56 2.24 4.36
N PHE A 52 6.08 1.62 5.41
CA PHE A 52 7.07 2.23 6.29
C PHE A 52 8.43 1.63 6.06
N ARG A 53 9.48 2.45 6.20
CA ARG A 53 10.86 1.98 6.08
C ARG A 53 11.31 1.35 7.40
N HIS A 54 11.80 0.12 7.29
CA HIS A 54 12.17 -0.73 8.43
C HIS A 54 13.15 -0.14 9.46
N GLY A 55 14.09 0.72 9.06
CA GLY A 55 15.12 1.20 9.99
C GLY A 55 15.01 2.67 10.42
N CYS A 56 14.12 3.48 9.82
CA CYS A 56 13.87 4.86 10.32
C CYS A 56 12.39 5.10 10.64
N GLY A 57 11.51 4.14 10.34
CA GLY A 57 10.07 4.26 10.61
C GLY A 57 9.33 5.24 9.69
N ALA A 58 10.04 5.93 8.78
CA ALA A 58 9.43 6.89 7.87
C ALA A 58 8.42 6.22 6.94
N ALA A 59 7.27 6.86 6.74
CA ALA A 59 6.34 6.48 5.68
C ALA A 59 6.95 6.82 4.32
N VAL A 60 7.35 5.80 3.56
CA VAL A 60 7.95 5.96 2.23
C VAL A 60 6.89 6.04 1.14
N VAL A 61 5.76 5.36 1.35
CA VAL A 61 4.58 5.46 0.49
C VAL A 61 3.36 5.46 1.39
N ALA A 62 2.77 6.63 1.64
CA ALA A 62 1.52 6.76 2.36
C ALA A 62 0.35 6.71 1.36
N ARG A 63 -0.67 5.92 1.68
CA ARG A 63 -1.80 5.72 0.78
C ARG A 63 -3.08 5.43 1.54
N ASP A 64 -4.18 5.87 0.96
CA ASP A 64 -5.53 5.46 1.31
C ASP A 64 -6.19 4.79 0.09
N CYS A 65 -6.40 3.48 0.16
CA CYS A 65 -6.77 2.64 -0.99
C CYS A 65 -5.85 2.90 -2.21
N TYR A 66 -6.42 3.50 -3.26
CA TYR A 66 -5.74 3.80 -4.53
C TYR A 66 -5.16 5.21 -4.60
N GLN A 67 -5.37 6.02 -3.56
CA GLN A 67 -4.85 7.37 -3.47
C GLN A 67 -3.50 7.35 -2.77
N ILE A 68 -2.47 7.86 -3.45
CA ILE A 68 -1.18 8.14 -2.82
C ILE A 68 -1.28 9.50 -2.15
N GLU A 69 -1.00 9.57 -0.86
CA GLU A 69 -1.10 10.79 -0.05
C GLU A 69 0.26 11.45 0.16
N ALA A 70 1.30 10.64 0.31
CA ALA A 70 2.66 11.11 0.44
C ALA A 70 3.65 10.14 -0.21
N TRP A 71 4.68 10.71 -0.81
CA TRP A 71 5.77 9.98 -1.43
C TRP A 71 7.09 10.41 -0.78
N GLY A 72 7.68 9.49 -0.02
CA GLY A 72 8.91 9.70 0.75
C GLY A 72 10.15 9.08 0.11
N LEU A 73 10.13 8.81 -1.20
CA LEU A 73 11.23 8.23 -1.96
C LEU A 73 11.74 9.19 -3.02
N ASP A 74 13.04 9.18 -3.28
CA ASP A 74 13.61 9.82 -4.46
C ASP A 74 13.36 9.01 -5.75
N ASP A 75 13.75 9.58 -6.89
CA ASP A 75 13.56 8.99 -8.23
C ASP A 75 14.32 7.67 -8.45
N THR A 76 15.22 7.32 -7.52
CA THR A 76 16.02 6.10 -7.52
C THR A 76 15.57 5.08 -6.47
N GLY A 77 14.53 5.41 -5.69
CA GLY A 77 13.94 4.54 -4.67
C GLY A 77 14.62 4.58 -3.30
N HIS A 78 15.36 5.65 -2.97
CA HIS A 78 15.91 5.84 -1.62
C HIS A 78 14.99 6.71 -0.77
N CYS A 79 14.90 6.40 0.52
CA CYS A 79 14.16 7.19 1.48
C CYS A 79 14.76 8.59 1.61
N VAL A 80 13.94 9.63 1.43
CA VAL A 80 14.38 11.04 1.50
C VAL A 80 14.86 11.46 2.90
N GLN A 81 14.49 10.71 3.95
CA GLN A 81 14.89 11.02 5.33
C GLN A 81 16.18 10.34 5.78
N CYS A 82 16.48 9.13 5.29
CA CYS A 82 17.62 8.34 5.78
C CYS A 82 18.54 7.79 4.68
N GLY A 83 18.24 8.05 3.41
CA GLY A 83 19.02 7.59 2.26
C GLY A 83 19.04 6.08 2.05
N THR A 84 18.35 5.28 2.88
CA THR A 84 18.32 3.83 2.68
C THR A 84 17.43 3.48 1.48
N ARG A 85 17.92 2.57 0.63
CA ARG A 85 17.16 2.04 -0.51
C ARG A 85 15.94 1.27 -0.04
N CYS A 86 14.76 1.65 -0.52
CA CYS A 86 13.54 0.89 -0.29
C CYS A 86 13.56 -0.37 -1.15
N SER A 87 13.14 -1.50 -0.57
CA SER A 87 12.98 -2.73 -1.33
C SER A 87 11.86 -2.56 -2.37
N GLY A 88 12.19 -2.75 -3.64
CA GLY A 88 11.25 -2.55 -4.75
C GLY A 88 11.94 -2.02 -6.00
N ARG A 89 11.16 -1.84 -7.07
CA ARG A 89 11.61 -1.19 -8.30
C ARG A 89 10.90 0.14 -8.43
N PHE A 90 11.66 1.22 -8.31
CA PHE A 90 11.20 2.59 -8.43
C PHE A 90 11.88 3.19 -9.66
N GLN A 91 11.10 3.85 -10.52
CA GLN A 91 11.62 4.47 -11.72
C GLN A 91 10.95 5.83 -11.90
N GLY A 92 11.76 6.88 -11.80
CA GLY A 92 11.34 8.25 -12.08
C GLY A 92 10.58 8.91 -10.92
N PRO A 93 10.04 10.12 -11.18
CA PRO A 93 9.38 10.92 -10.17
C PRO A 93 8.10 10.26 -9.66
N ALA A 94 7.66 10.68 -8.47
CA ALA A 94 6.41 10.25 -7.87
C ALA A 94 5.25 10.30 -8.89
N CYS A 95 4.49 9.20 -8.99
CA CYS A 95 3.43 9.13 -9.97
C CYS A 95 2.23 10.00 -9.59
N ASP A 96 1.70 10.78 -10.54
CA ASP A 96 0.42 11.50 -10.41
C ASP A 96 -0.80 10.64 -10.85
N SER A 97 -0.60 9.32 -10.98
CA SER A 97 -1.61 8.38 -11.47
C SER A 97 -2.49 7.82 -10.35
N GLY A 98 -2.82 8.62 -9.34
CA GLY A 98 -3.68 8.22 -8.21
C GLY A 98 -5.13 7.91 -8.64
N ARG A 99 -6.12 8.26 -7.82
CA ARG A 99 -7.55 8.06 -8.12
C ARG A 99 -8.07 9.03 -9.20
N ARG A 100 -7.40 9.09 -10.36
CA ARG A 100 -7.75 9.91 -11.52
C ARG A 100 -8.29 9.02 -12.63
N ARG A 101 -9.42 9.40 -13.22
CA ARG A 101 -9.90 8.77 -14.45
C ARG A 101 -9.04 9.28 -15.60
N ARG A 102 -8.37 8.37 -16.32
CA ARG A 102 -7.67 8.71 -17.56
C ARG A 102 -8.49 8.22 -18.75
N PRO A 103 -8.77 9.08 -19.74
CA PRO A 103 -9.46 8.63 -20.95
C PRO A 103 -8.56 7.61 -21.66
N VAL A 104 -9.15 6.44 -21.97
CA VAL A 104 -8.50 5.43 -22.81
C VAL A 104 -9.10 5.58 -24.20
N ARG A 105 -8.25 5.84 -25.20
CA ARG A 105 -8.65 5.67 -26.60
C ARG A 105 -8.61 4.18 -26.89
N LEU A 106 -9.76 3.53 -26.85
CA LEU A 106 -9.93 2.27 -27.56
C LEU A 106 -9.82 2.65 -29.05
N GLY A 107 -9.04 1.87 -29.83
CA GLY A 107 -8.62 2.24 -31.19
C GLY A 107 -9.76 2.64 -32.13
N GLU A 108 -9.37 3.19 -33.29
CA GLU A 108 -10.28 3.76 -34.30
C GLU A 108 -11.49 2.89 -34.63
#